data_AF-A0A0P9VD94-F1
#
_entry.id   AF-A0A0P9VD94-F1
#
_cell.length_a   1.000
_cell.length_b   1.000
_cell.length_c   1.000
_cell.angle_alpha   90.00
_cell.angle_beta   90.00
_cell.angle_gamma   90.00
#
_symmetry.space_group_name_H-M   'P 1'
#
loop_
_entity.id
_entity.type
_entity.pdbx_description
1 polymer ?
#
loop_
_entity_poly.entity_id
_entity_poly.type
_entity_poly.pdbx_seq_one_letter_code
_entity_poly.pdbx_strand_id
1 'polypeptide(L)'
;MPPIRWLSQALSWQHSYWLLLGASLLYIVPFLMADQTYADDYWRSQLAQGRWTEQGRPGVDLLYMVLGFSSGAINLFPLPLLLTTGLLAVSLTRLAHHYFSRPTALNCLIVLPVLYNPFFLQNLSYQYDGPGMVLSLCLAVEALLHSTCKPLKSSWKAALWVAAALALYQPALNVLVGLYCIEFIRSVEVRKTFNALFSSLLSQLIILAMGLLIYACLAIPFIKGSRTHLLNINQGALQELGKV
;
A
#
# COMPACT_ATOMS: atom_id res chain seq x y z
N MET A 1 -16.48 37.35 5.04
CA MET A 1 -16.23 36.36 3.97
C MET A 1 -16.32 34.98 4.59
N PRO A 2 -17.15 34.04 4.11
CA PRO A 2 -17.20 32.75 4.76
C PRO A 2 -15.90 32.00 4.44
N PRO A 3 -15.16 31.48 5.44
CA PRO A 3 -13.87 30.81 5.25
C PRO A 3 -13.95 29.52 4.42
N ILE A 4 -15.15 29.10 4.01
CA ILE A 4 -15.42 27.81 3.35
C ILE A 4 -15.34 27.88 1.82
N ARG A 5 -15.33 29.08 1.20
CA ARG A 5 -15.35 29.21 -0.27
C ARG A 5 -14.14 28.56 -0.97
N TRP A 6 -12.98 28.48 -0.31
CA TRP A 6 -11.80 27.83 -0.89
C TRP A 6 -12.02 26.31 -1.04
N LEU A 7 -12.80 25.69 -0.16
CA LEU A 7 -13.05 24.24 -0.19
C LEU A 7 -13.81 23.80 -1.43
N SER A 8 -14.57 24.70 -2.05
CA SER A 8 -15.32 24.47 -3.28
C SER A 8 -14.57 24.86 -4.56
N GLN A 9 -13.39 25.48 -4.46
CA GLN A 9 -12.61 25.86 -5.63
C GLN A 9 -11.86 24.65 -6.19
N ALA A 10 -11.80 24.56 -7.52
CA ALA A 10 -11.00 23.55 -8.19
C ALA A 10 -9.52 23.80 -7.91
N LEU A 11 -8.83 22.78 -7.42
CA LEU A 11 -7.40 22.81 -7.12
C LEU A 11 -6.60 22.39 -8.36
N SER A 12 -5.45 23.05 -8.57
CA SER A 12 -4.45 22.55 -9.51
C SER A 12 -3.76 21.31 -8.93
N TRP A 13 -3.07 20.55 -9.78
CA TRP A 13 -2.31 19.37 -9.36
C TRP A 13 -1.34 19.66 -8.20
N GLN A 14 -0.61 20.78 -8.26
CA GLN A 14 0.34 21.16 -7.20
C GLN A 14 -0.36 21.42 -5.86
N HIS A 15 -1.50 22.13 -5.89
CA HIS A 15 -2.25 22.40 -4.67
C HIS A 15 -2.89 21.14 -4.08
N SER A 16 -3.40 20.23 -4.92
CA SER A 16 -3.86 18.91 -4.49
C SER A 16 -2.73 18.11 -3.83
N TYR A 17 -1.53 18.13 -4.44
CA TYR A 17 -0.36 17.45 -3.89
C TYR A 17 0.04 17.98 -2.52
N TRP A 18 0.22 19.30 -2.37
CA TRP A 18 0.60 19.89 -1.09
C TRP A 18 -0.44 19.66 0.00
N LEU A 19 -1.73 19.70 -0.35
CA LEU A 19 -2.81 19.37 0.58
C LEU A 19 -2.71 17.91 1.07
N LEU A 20 -2.59 16.96 0.14
CA LEU A 20 -2.52 15.53 0.46
C LEU A 20 -1.23 15.15 1.17
N LEU A 21 -0.10 15.78 0.81
CA LEU A 21 1.16 15.64 1.52
C LEU A 21 1.03 16.15 2.95
N GLY A 22 0.51 17.37 3.15
CA GLY A 22 0.32 17.94 4.48
C GLY A 22 -0.58 17.08 5.36
N ALA A 23 -1.69 16.58 4.83
CA ALA A 23 -2.57 15.66 5.53
C ALA A 23 -1.85 14.35 5.90
N SER A 24 -1.16 13.73 4.94
CA SER A 24 -0.43 12.47 5.17
C SER A 24 0.71 12.63 6.18
N LEU A 25 1.44 13.76 6.12
CA LEU A 25 2.49 14.08 7.09
C LEU A 25 1.90 14.28 8.49
N LEU A 26 0.81 15.04 8.60
CA LEU A 26 0.12 15.23 9.88
C LEU A 26 -0.31 13.90 10.51
N TYR A 27 -0.73 12.94 9.68
CA TYR A 27 -1.10 11.60 10.14
C TYR A 27 0.09 10.79 10.67
N ILE A 28 1.29 10.97 10.11
CA ILE A 28 2.48 10.24 10.58
C ILE A 28 3.22 10.91 11.74
N VAL A 29 3.00 12.21 12.01
CA VAL A 29 3.69 12.98 13.07
C VAL A 29 3.68 12.27 14.44
N PRO A 30 2.56 11.70 14.93
CA PRO A 30 2.57 11.00 16.21
C PRO A 30 3.58 9.85 16.27
N PHE A 31 3.79 9.12 15.18
CA PHE A 31 4.78 8.04 15.11
C PHE A 31 6.21 8.56 15.04
N LEU A 32 6.43 9.72 14.43
CA LEU A 32 7.75 10.37 14.39
C LEU A 32 8.16 10.88 15.78
N MET A 33 7.19 11.29 16.60
CA MET A 33 7.40 11.78 17.97
C MET A 33 7.40 10.67 19.01
N ALA A 34 6.88 9.49 18.67
CA ALA A 34 6.86 8.35 19.56
C ALA A 34 8.27 7.76 19.68
N ASP A 35 8.88 7.88 20.85
CA ASP A 35 10.15 7.23 21.17
C ASP A 35 9.95 5.78 21.62
N GLN A 36 9.18 5.01 20.84
CA GLN A 36 8.92 3.60 21.10
C GLN A 36 9.16 2.76 19.85
N THR A 37 10.03 1.76 19.99
CA THR A 37 10.23 0.73 18.98
C THR A 37 9.17 -0.35 19.11
N TYR A 38 8.56 -0.73 17.99
CA TYR A 38 7.59 -1.80 17.97
C TYR A 38 8.24 -3.15 18.33
N ALA A 39 7.47 -4.11 18.86
CA ALA A 39 8.01 -5.39 19.34
C ALA A 39 8.87 -6.13 18.27
N ASP A 40 8.38 -6.15 17.03
CA ASP A 40 9.06 -6.78 15.89
C ASP A 40 10.36 -6.06 15.48
N ASP A 41 10.56 -4.81 15.89
CA ASP A 41 11.74 -4.03 15.53
C ASP A 41 12.94 -4.30 16.46
N TYR A 42 12.70 -4.79 17.70
CA TYR A 42 13.76 -5.06 18.68
C TYR A 42 14.78 -6.11 18.22
N TRP A 43 14.31 -7.20 17.60
CA TRP A 43 15.23 -8.26 17.17
C TRP A 43 16.01 -7.82 15.92
N ARG A 44 15.39 -7.00 15.05
CA ARG A 44 16.01 -6.45 13.84
C ARG A 44 17.12 -5.47 14.19
N SER A 45 16.89 -4.60 15.17
CA SER A 45 17.89 -3.63 15.62
C SER A 45 19.08 -4.31 16.29
N GLN A 46 18.87 -5.40 17.02
CA GLN A 46 19.93 -6.16 17.68
C GLN A 46 20.74 -7.03 16.72
N LEU A 47 20.07 -7.74 15.79
CA LEU A 47 20.74 -8.69 14.89
C LEU A 47 21.11 -8.09 13.54
N ALA A 48 20.69 -6.86 13.24
CA ALA A 48 20.80 -6.20 11.94
C ALA A 48 20.25 -7.07 10.78
N GLN A 49 19.19 -7.85 11.04
CA GLN A 49 18.64 -8.82 10.09
C GLN A 49 17.15 -8.61 9.81
N GLY A 50 16.80 -8.67 8.51
CA GLY A 50 15.47 -8.45 7.98
C GLY A 50 14.64 -9.73 7.78
N ARG A 51 15.24 -10.74 7.13
CA ARG A 51 14.56 -11.99 6.74
C ARG A 51 13.22 -11.75 6.01
N TRP A 52 13.03 -10.61 5.34
CA TRP A 52 11.75 -10.26 4.70
C TRP A 52 11.44 -11.18 3.52
N THR A 53 12.45 -11.51 2.71
CA THR A 53 12.38 -12.50 1.61
C THR A 53 11.87 -13.85 2.12
N GLU A 54 12.35 -14.31 3.28
CA GLU A 54 11.91 -15.57 3.89
C GLU A 54 10.43 -15.53 4.33
N GLN A 55 9.89 -14.33 4.51
CA GLN A 55 8.47 -14.09 4.82
C GLN A 55 7.65 -13.74 3.57
N GLY A 56 8.21 -13.94 2.37
CA GLY A 56 7.56 -13.65 1.09
C GLY A 56 7.52 -12.17 0.76
N ARG A 57 8.36 -11.34 1.38
CA ARG A 57 8.42 -9.89 1.19
C ARG A 57 9.77 -9.42 0.62
N PRO A 58 10.24 -9.98 -0.52
CA PRO A 58 11.57 -9.65 -1.07
C PRO A 58 11.71 -8.19 -1.50
N GLY A 59 10.59 -7.49 -1.76
CA GLY A 59 10.62 -6.06 -2.07
C GLY A 59 11.08 -5.19 -0.91
N VAL A 60 10.91 -5.65 0.35
CA VAL A 60 11.38 -4.92 1.53
C VAL A 60 12.90 -5.03 1.67
N ASP A 61 13.47 -6.22 1.42
CA ASP A 61 14.94 -6.37 1.37
C ASP A 61 15.56 -5.45 0.31
N LEU A 62 14.92 -5.37 -0.88
CA LEU A 62 15.38 -4.47 -1.95
C LEU A 62 15.30 -3.00 -1.53
N LEU A 63 14.22 -2.59 -0.86
CA LEU A 63 14.07 -1.22 -0.35
C LEU A 63 15.22 -0.85 0.61
N TYR A 64 15.54 -1.74 1.55
CA TYR A 64 16.65 -1.51 2.49
C TYR A 64 18.01 -1.55 1.82
N MET A 65 18.20 -2.41 0.83
CA MET A 65 19.44 -2.47 0.06
C MET A 65 19.70 -1.17 -0.70
N VAL A 66 18.66 -0.58 -1.30
CA VAL A 66 18.78 0.68 -2.05
C VAL A 66 18.99 1.86 -1.10
N LEU A 67 18.25 1.94 0.01
CA LEU A 67 18.32 3.09 0.93
C LEU A 67 19.53 3.05 1.87
N GLY A 68 19.90 1.86 2.35
CA GLY A 68 20.97 1.65 3.31
C GLY A 68 22.30 1.25 2.69
N PHE A 69 22.36 1.03 1.37
CA PHE A 69 23.53 0.52 0.65
C PHE A 69 24.14 -0.75 1.28
N SER A 70 23.30 -1.58 1.89
CA SER A 70 23.68 -2.75 2.69
C SER A 70 22.64 -3.86 2.58
N SER A 71 23.05 -5.11 2.72
CA SER A 71 22.15 -6.26 2.81
C SER A 71 21.55 -6.45 4.22
N GLY A 72 21.99 -5.68 5.21
CA GLY A 72 21.49 -5.73 6.58
C GLY A 72 20.25 -4.84 6.82
N ALA A 73 19.50 -5.16 7.88
CA ALA A 73 18.41 -4.32 8.37
C ALA A 73 18.95 -3.17 9.24
N ILE A 74 19.56 -2.18 8.60
CA ILE A 74 20.01 -0.95 9.27
C ILE A 74 18.78 -0.12 9.64
N ASN A 75 18.72 0.43 10.86
CA ASN A 75 17.64 1.36 11.18
C ASN A 75 17.87 2.69 10.42
N LEU A 76 16.98 3.00 9.47
CA LEU A 76 17.00 4.24 8.68
C LEU A 76 15.86 5.18 9.08
N PHE A 77 15.05 4.82 10.07
CA PHE A 77 13.92 5.63 10.51
C PHE A 77 14.39 7.03 10.96
N PRO A 78 13.64 8.10 10.64
CA PRO A 78 12.34 8.14 9.96
C PRO A 78 12.42 8.34 8.43
N LEU A 79 13.62 8.39 7.84
CA LEU A 79 13.81 8.84 6.46
C LEU A 79 12.99 8.03 5.43
N PRO A 80 13.01 6.68 5.42
CA PRO A 80 12.20 5.90 4.48
C PRO A 80 10.70 6.20 4.61
N LEU A 81 10.19 6.41 5.83
CA LEU A 81 8.77 6.70 6.05
C LEU A 81 8.37 8.05 5.46
N LEU A 82 9.22 9.07 5.63
CA LEU A 82 9.01 10.40 5.04
C LEU A 82 9.01 10.31 3.51
N LEU A 83 9.96 9.58 2.92
CA LEU A 83 10.07 9.40 1.47
C LEU A 83 8.85 8.68 0.89
N THR A 84 8.45 7.55 1.48
CA THR A 84 7.31 6.78 0.96
C THR A 84 5.99 7.49 1.20
N THR A 85 5.86 8.30 2.26
CA THR A 85 4.70 9.20 2.47
C THR A 85 4.64 10.27 1.38
N GLY A 86 5.78 10.84 0.98
CA GLY A 86 5.86 11.76 -0.16
C GLY A 86 5.40 11.12 -1.47
N LEU A 87 5.84 9.89 -1.75
CA LEU A 87 5.40 9.12 -2.91
C LEU A 87 3.90 8.78 -2.85
N LEU A 88 3.39 8.45 -1.67
CA LEU A 88 1.97 8.17 -1.46
C LEU A 88 1.12 9.40 -1.77
N ALA A 89 1.54 10.59 -1.32
CA ALA A 89 0.86 11.84 -1.65
C ALA A 89 0.77 12.06 -3.17
N VAL A 90 1.81 11.70 -3.94
CA VAL A 90 1.75 11.74 -5.41
C VAL A 90 0.70 10.75 -5.94
N SER A 91 0.71 9.49 -5.48
CA SER A 91 -0.27 8.47 -5.89
C SER A 91 -1.71 8.89 -5.54
N LEU A 92 -1.95 9.43 -4.34
CA LEU A 92 -3.26 9.94 -3.93
C LEU A 92 -3.68 11.15 -4.78
N THR A 93 -2.74 12.03 -5.14
CA THR A 93 -3.04 13.16 -6.03
C THR A 93 -3.48 12.66 -7.40
N ARG A 94 -2.76 11.71 -7.98
CA ARG A 94 -3.17 11.08 -9.26
C ARG A 94 -4.54 10.42 -9.13
N LEU A 95 -4.81 9.74 -8.02
CA LEU A 95 -6.09 9.09 -7.76
C LEU A 95 -7.24 10.10 -7.66
N ALA A 96 -7.04 11.22 -6.97
CA ALA A 96 -8.04 12.28 -6.87
C ALA A 96 -8.36 12.90 -8.24
N HIS A 97 -7.33 13.16 -9.06
CA HIS A 97 -7.50 13.69 -10.43
C HIS A 97 -8.04 12.63 -11.42
N HIS A 98 -7.91 11.34 -11.11
CA HIS A 98 -8.56 10.26 -11.86
C HIS A 98 -10.07 10.20 -11.57
N TYR A 99 -10.47 10.36 -10.31
CA TYR A 99 -11.88 10.35 -9.92
C TYR A 99 -12.60 11.65 -10.25
N PHE A 100 -11.92 12.79 -10.22
CA PHE A 100 -12.52 14.11 -10.43
C PHE A 100 -11.71 14.92 -11.43
N SER A 101 -12.34 15.37 -12.53
CA SER A 101 -11.67 16.18 -13.57
C SER A 101 -11.23 17.56 -13.07
N ARG A 102 -11.91 18.08 -12.04
CA ARG A 102 -11.60 19.36 -11.37
C ARG A 102 -11.74 19.16 -9.86
N PRO A 103 -10.76 18.51 -9.20
CA PRO A 103 -10.90 18.15 -7.80
C PRO A 103 -10.89 19.41 -6.94
N THR A 104 -11.86 19.53 -6.05
CA THR A 104 -11.85 20.52 -4.97
C THR A 104 -11.05 20.00 -3.77
N ALA A 105 -10.88 20.82 -2.73
CA ALA A 105 -10.23 20.35 -1.50
C ALA A 105 -10.97 19.15 -0.88
N LEU A 106 -12.30 19.21 -0.81
CA LEU A 106 -13.13 18.11 -0.30
C LEU A 106 -12.97 16.83 -1.13
N ASN A 107 -12.91 16.96 -2.47
CA ASN A 107 -12.70 15.82 -3.35
C ASN A 107 -11.34 15.15 -3.11
N CYS A 108 -10.30 15.93 -2.80
CA CYS A 108 -8.99 15.38 -2.45
C CYS A 108 -9.06 14.57 -1.15
N LEU A 109 -9.88 14.96 -0.16
CA LEU A 109 -9.99 14.21 1.10
C LEU A 109 -10.62 12.82 0.92
N ILE A 110 -11.39 12.59 -0.16
CA ILE A 110 -12.06 11.30 -0.43
C ILE A 110 -11.06 10.16 -0.63
N VAL A 111 -9.82 10.44 -1.05
CA VAL A 111 -8.79 9.40 -1.27
C VAL A 111 -7.93 9.12 -0.02
N LEU A 112 -8.01 9.95 1.02
CA LEU A 112 -7.25 9.76 2.26
C LEU A 112 -7.52 8.43 3.00
N PRO A 113 -8.73 7.82 2.95
CA PRO A 113 -8.98 6.52 3.58
C PRO A 113 -8.04 5.40 3.13
N VAL A 114 -7.34 5.52 2.00
CA VAL A 114 -6.27 4.59 1.60
C VAL A 114 -5.17 4.53 2.66
N LEU A 115 -4.79 5.68 3.24
CA LEU A 115 -3.81 5.80 4.33
C LEU A 115 -4.46 5.76 5.72
N TYR A 116 -5.62 6.42 5.87
CA TYR A 116 -6.29 6.66 7.15
C TYR A 116 -7.12 5.47 7.64
N ASN A 117 -6.99 4.31 6.98
CA ASN A 117 -7.65 3.09 7.41
C ASN A 117 -7.14 2.71 8.82
N PRO A 118 -8.04 2.45 9.80
CA PRO A 118 -7.64 2.06 11.16
C PRO A 118 -6.74 0.83 11.20
N PHE A 119 -6.92 -0.14 10.29
CA PHE A 119 -6.06 -1.32 10.22
C PHE A 119 -4.63 -1.00 9.80
N PHE A 120 -4.42 0.13 9.11
CA PHE A 120 -3.10 0.56 8.66
C PHE A 120 -2.39 1.46 9.68
N LEU A 121 -3.11 1.94 10.71
CA LEU A 121 -2.53 2.78 11.76
C LEU A 121 -1.37 2.05 12.48
N GLN A 122 -1.58 0.78 12.84
CA GLN A 122 -0.55 -0.04 13.47
C GLN A 122 0.62 -0.34 12.52
N ASN A 123 0.38 -0.45 11.22
CA ASN A 123 1.44 -0.66 10.24
C ASN A 123 2.44 0.50 10.20
N LEU A 124 1.99 1.72 10.47
CA LEU A 124 2.84 2.91 10.50
C LEU A 124 3.76 2.98 11.73
N SER A 125 3.48 2.22 12.80
CA SER A 125 4.36 2.18 13.98
C SER A 125 5.60 1.31 13.79
N TYR A 126 5.64 0.45 12.76
CA TYR A 126 6.82 -0.36 12.46
C TYR A 126 7.88 0.50 11.79
N GLN A 127 8.99 0.73 12.49
CA GLN A 127 10.08 1.57 11.97
C GLN A 127 10.74 0.95 10.73
N TYR A 128 10.78 -0.38 10.69
CA TYR A 128 11.38 -1.11 9.58
C TYR A 128 10.40 -1.44 8.44
N ASP A 129 9.28 -2.06 8.81
CA ASP A 129 8.31 -2.58 7.83
C ASP A 129 7.36 -1.50 7.29
N GLY A 130 7.03 -0.48 8.10
CA GLY A 130 6.06 0.56 7.79
C GLY A 130 6.30 1.30 6.48
N PRO A 131 7.53 1.78 6.19
CA PRO A 131 7.85 2.42 4.91
C PRO A 131 7.54 1.54 3.69
N GLY A 132 7.87 0.24 3.76
CA GLY A 132 7.58 -0.73 2.70
C GLY A 132 6.08 -0.95 2.52
N MET A 133 5.32 -0.99 3.61
CA MET A 133 3.86 -1.08 3.58
C MET A 133 3.22 0.17 2.94
N VAL A 134 3.70 1.37 3.26
CA VAL A 134 3.25 2.63 2.63
C VAL A 134 3.55 2.62 1.14
N LEU A 135 4.76 2.20 0.76
CA LEU A 135 5.13 2.08 -0.65
C LEU A 135 4.24 1.07 -1.38
N SER A 136 3.88 -0.04 -0.74
CA SER A 136 2.95 -1.02 -1.30
C SER A 136 1.58 -0.42 -1.62
N LEU A 137 1.05 0.46 -0.75
CA LEU A 137 -0.18 1.21 -1.04
C LEU A 137 -0.03 2.13 -2.25
N CYS A 138 1.13 2.79 -2.41
CA CYS A 138 1.42 3.60 -3.60
C CYS A 138 1.32 2.74 -4.87
N LEU A 139 1.93 1.56 -4.85
CA LEU A 139 1.94 0.64 -5.98
C LEU A 139 0.56 0.04 -6.27
N ALA A 140 -0.26 -0.21 -5.25
CA ALA A 140 -1.66 -0.61 -5.43
C ALA A 140 -2.46 0.49 -6.15
N VAL A 141 -2.29 1.76 -5.77
CA VAL A 141 -2.91 2.89 -6.48
C VAL A 141 -2.40 2.99 -7.93
N GLU A 142 -1.10 2.82 -8.16
CA GLU A 142 -0.56 2.84 -9.52
C GLU A 142 -1.05 1.68 -10.39
N ALA A 143 -1.25 0.49 -9.80
CA ALA A 143 -1.84 -0.66 -10.48
C ALA A 143 -3.25 -0.33 -10.98
N LEU A 144 -4.10 0.26 -10.12
CA LEU A 144 -5.43 0.74 -10.50
C LEU A 144 -5.33 1.70 -11.70
N LEU A 145 -4.60 2.79 -11.56
CA LEU A 145 -4.53 3.85 -12.58
C LEU A 145 -4.05 3.32 -13.93
N HIS A 146 -3.09 2.39 -13.94
CA HIS A 146 -2.59 1.78 -15.16
C HIS A 146 -3.52 0.73 -15.77
N SER A 147 -4.38 0.10 -14.95
CA SER A 147 -5.36 -0.86 -15.43
C SER A 147 -6.60 -0.19 -16.04
N THR A 148 -6.99 0.99 -15.56
CA THR A 148 -8.26 1.65 -15.92
C THR A 148 -8.12 2.69 -17.03
N CYS A 149 -6.96 3.35 -17.13
CA CYS A 149 -6.76 4.43 -18.10
C CYS A 149 -6.23 3.95 -19.45
N LYS A 150 -5.83 2.68 -19.58
CA LYS A 150 -5.14 2.14 -20.76
C LYS A 150 -5.82 0.87 -21.27
N PRO A 151 -5.79 0.61 -22.59
CA PRO A 151 -6.28 -0.65 -23.13
C PRO A 151 -5.45 -1.82 -22.59
N LEU A 152 -6.06 -3.00 -22.43
CA LEU A 152 -5.42 -4.19 -21.81
C LEU A 152 -4.02 -4.52 -22.37
N LYS A 153 -3.83 -4.36 -23.69
CA LYS A 153 -2.52 -4.57 -24.36
C LYS A 153 -1.40 -3.66 -23.83
N SER A 154 -1.75 -2.50 -23.29
CA SER A 154 -0.84 -1.50 -22.70
C SER A 154 -0.81 -1.58 -21.16
N SER A 155 -1.71 -2.35 -20.55
CA SER A 155 -1.88 -2.45 -19.09
C SER A 155 -1.02 -3.52 -18.44
N TRP A 156 -0.11 -4.18 -19.16
CA TRP A 156 0.80 -5.20 -18.59
C TRP A 156 1.65 -4.66 -17.43
N LYS A 157 1.98 -3.37 -17.45
CA LYS A 157 2.69 -2.69 -16.34
C LYS A 157 1.89 -2.71 -15.04
N ALA A 158 0.56 -2.75 -15.09
CA ALA A 158 -0.27 -2.86 -13.90
C ALA A 158 -0.03 -4.18 -13.17
N ALA A 159 0.19 -5.29 -13.88
CA ALA A 159 0.52 -6.58 -13.25
C ALA A 159 1.86 -6.54 -12.51
N LEU A 160 2.85 -5.81 -13.04
CA LEU A 160 4.11 -5.57 -12.34
C LEU A 160 3.92 -4.73 -11.08
N TRP A 161 3.09 -3.68 -11.13
CA TRP A 161 2.76 -2.90 -9.94
C TRP A 161 2.08 -3.75 -8.87
N VAL A 162 1.15 -4.64 -9.25
CA VAL A 162 0.55 -5.61 -8.34
C VAL A 162 1.62 -6.51 -7.72
N ALA A 163 2.47 -7.12 -8.53
CA ALA A 163 3.51 -8.03 -8.03
C ALA A 163 4.49 -7.34 -7.07
N ALA A 164 4.90 -6.11 -7.40
CA ALA A 164 5.77 -5.30 -6.55
C ALA A 164 5.08 -4.87 -5.26
N ALA A 165 3.78 -4.53 -5.29
CA ALA A 165 2.99 -4.24 -4.10
C ALA A 165 2.95 -5.46 -3.15
N LEU A 166 2.67 -6.65 -3.70
CA LEU A 166 2.65 -7.90 -2.94
C LEU A 166 4.02 -8.28 -2.37
N ALA A 167 5.09 -8.04 -3.13
CA ALA A 167 6.47 -8.26 -2.69
C ALA A 167 6.90 -7.33 -1.54
N LEU A 168 6.19 -6.22 -1.32
CA LEU A 168 6.39 -5.33 -0.17
C LEU A 168 5.44 -5.68 0.98
N TYR A 169 4.15 -5.85 0.68
CA TYR A 169 3.10 -6.08 1.66
C TYR A 169 1.87 -6.73 1.02
N GLN A 170 1.67 -8.03 1.28
CA GLN A 170 0.62 -8.83 0.64
C GLN A 170 -0.82 -8.30 0.87
N PRO A 171 -1.19 -7.80 2.07
CA PRO A 171 -2.54 -7.27 2.31
C PRO A 171 -2.91 -6.04 1.48
N ALA A 172 -1.96 -5.38 0.79
CA ALA A 172 -2.25 -4.31 -0.16
C ALA A 172 -3.16 -4.77 -1.31
N LEU A 173 -3.23 -6.08 -1.59
CA LEU A 173 -4.19 -6.67 -2.53
C LEU A 173 -5.63 -6.30 -2.18
N ASN A 174 -5.97 -6.27 -0.89
CA ASN A 174 -7.33 -5.96 -0.43
C ASN A 174 -7.69 -4.50 -0.74
N VAL A 175 -6.72 -3.59 -0.59
CA VAL A 175 -6.90 -2.18 -0.95
C VAL A 175 -7.13 -2.05 -2.46
N LEU A 176 -6.33 -2.73 -3.27
CA LEU A 176 -6.52 -2.72 -4.73
C LEU A 176 -7.89 -3.28 -5.15
N VAL A 177 -8.34 -4.39 -4.56
CA VAL A 177 -9.68 -4.94 -4.84
C VAL A 177 -10.76 -3.94 -4.46
N GLY A 178 -10.66 -3.29 -3.29
CA GLY A 178 -11.58 -2.23 -2.89
C GLY A 178 -11.61 -1.06 -3.88
N LEU A 179 -10.45 -0.64 -4.40
CA LEU A 179 -10.35 0.39 -5.43
C LEU A 179 -10.98 -0.05 -6.75
N TYR A 180 -10.84 -1.32 -7.15
CA TYR A 180 -11.56 -1.86 -8.32
C TYR A 180 -13.07 -1.87 -8.12
N CYS A 181 -13.57 -2.18 -6.92
CA CYS A 181 -15.00 -2.08 -6.62
C CYS A 181 -15.51 -0.63 -6.79
N ILE A 182 -14.75 0.36 -6.31
CA ILE A 182 -15.09 1.79 -6.49
C ILE A 182 -15.11 2.15 -7.98
N GLU A 183 -14.12 1.72 -8.76
CA GLU A 183 -14.06 1.98 -10.20
C GLU A 183 -15.21 1.30 -10.97
N PHE A 184 -15.61 0.11 -10.53
CA PHE A 184 -16.77 -0.58 -11.08
C PHE A 184 -18.06 0.21 -10.84
N ILE A 185 -18.30 0.65 -9.60
CA ILE A 185 -19.45 1.49 -9.25
C ILE A 185 -19.47 2.77 -10.10
N ARG A 186 -18.33 3.45 -10.21
CA ARG A 186 -18.18 4.67 -11.05
C ARG A 186 -18.50 4.40 -12.51
N SER A 187 -18.07 3.26 -13.03
CA SER A 187 -18.36 2.86 -14.41
C SER A 187 -19.84 2.58 -14.67
N VAL A 188 -20.56 2.06 -13.66
CA VAL A 188 -22.01 1.87 -13.69
C VAL A 188 -22.74 3.22 -13.62
N GLU A 189 -22.29 4.14 -12.76
CA GLU A 189 -22.86 5.48 -12.61
C GLU A 189 -22.79 6.30 -13.92
N VAL A 190 -21.68 6.20 -14.64
CA VAL A 190 -21.49 6.83 -15.97
C VAL A 190 -22.24 6.07 -17.09
N ARG A 191 -23.04 5.06 -16.74
CA ARG A 191 -23.89 4.27 -17.64
C ARG A 191 -23.12 3.65 -18.81
N LYS A 192 -21.91 3.13 -18.56
CA LYS A 192 -21.18 2.35 -19.57
C LYS A 192 -22.02 1.16 -20.00
N THR A 193 -21.86 0.74 -21.26
CA THR A 193 -22.53 -0.45 -21.79
C THR A 193 -22.11 -1.70 -21.03
N PHE A 194 -22.99 -2.71 -20.96
CA PHE A 194 -22.69 -3.98 -20.31
C PHE A 194 -21.38 -4.61 -20.82
N ASN A 195 -21.15 -4.60 -22.13
CA ASN A 195 -19.93 -5.12 -22.74
C ASN A 195 -18.67 -4.38 -22.26
N ALA A 196 -18.74 -3.05 -22.12
CA ALA A 196 -17.62 -2.26 -21.62
C ALA A 196 -17.36 -2.51 -20.12
N LEU A 197 -18.41 -2.67 -19.32
CA LEU A 197 -18.31 -3.04 -17.90
C LEU A 197 -17.67 -4.42 -17.73
N PHE A 198 -18.19 -5.42 -18.44
CA PHE A 198 -17.68 -6.79 -18.38
C PHE A 198 -16.22 -6.88 -18.86
N SER A 199 -15.89 -6.17 -19.95
CA SER A 199 -14.51 -6.10 -20.44
C SER A 199 -13.56 -5.46 -19.43
N SER A 200 -13.97 -4.39 -18.75
CA SER A 200 -13.19 -3.75 -17.69
C SER A 200 -12.96 -4.70 -16.51
N LEU A 201 -14.01 -5.36 -16.02
CA LEU A 201 -13.89 -6.34 -14.94
C LEU A 201 -12.95 -7.49 -15.31
N LEU A 202 -13.13 -8.08 -16.50
CA LEU A 202 -12.28 -9.16 -16.97
C LEU A 202 -10.81 -8.72 -17.08
N SER A 203 -10.57 -7.50 -17.56
CA SER A 203 -9.21 -6.93 -17.64
C SER A 203 -8.56 -6.79 -16.27
N GLN A 204 -9.30 -6.33 -15.26
CA GLN A 204 -8.82 -6.18 -13.89
C GLN A 204 -8.52 -7.54 -13.25
N LEU A 205 -9.37 -8.54 -13.47
CA LEU A 205 -9.16 -9.92 -13.01
C LEU A 205 -7.91 -10.55 -13.64
N ILE A 206 -7.70 -10.36 -14.94
CA ILE A 206 -6.51 -10.83 -15.64
C ILE A 206 -5.26 -10.15 -15.05
N ILE A 207 -5.30 -8.84 -14.83
CA ILE A 207 -4.16 -8.10 -14.24
C ILE A 207 -3.84 -8.58 -12.84
N LEU A 208 -4.85 -8.84 -12.00
CA LEU A 208 -4.67 -9.41 -10.67
C LEU A 208 -4.05 -10.81 -10.74
N ALA A 209 -4.59 -11.68 -11.58
CA ALA A 209 -4.07 -13.05 -11.75
C ALA A 209 -2.61 -13.03 -12.24
N MET A 210 -2.30 -12.19 -13.24
CA MET A 210 -0.94 -12.04 -13.74
C MET A 210 0.01 -11.48 -12.67
N GLY A 211 -0.42 -10.47 -11.92
CA GLY A 211 0.38 -9.90 -10.83
C GLY A 211 0.65 -10.90 -9.70
N LEU A 212 -0.37 -11.70 -9.33
CA LEU A 212 -0.23 -12.80 -8.36
C LEU A 212 0.72 -13.88 -8.86
N LEU A 213 0.65 -14.27 -10.13
CA LEU A 213 1.55 -15.25 -10.73
C LEU A 213 3.00 -14.75 -10.73
N ILE A 214 3.23 -13.49 -11.14
CA ILE A 214 4.56 -12.88 -11.12
C ILE A 214 5.11 -12.85 -9.69
N TYR A 215 4.30 -12.39 -8.71
CA TYR A 215 4.68 -12.42 -7.30
C TYR A 215 4.98 -13.84 -6.81
N ALA A 216 4.14 -14.81 -7.15
CA ALA A 216 4.30 -16.19 -6.75
C ALA A 216 5.64 -16.77 -7.25
N CYS A 217 5.99 -16.53 -8.51
CA CYS A 217 7.28 -16.95 -9.08
C CYS A 217 8.47 -16.28 -8.39
N LEU A 218 8.36 -15.02 -7.97
CA LEU A 218 9.45 -14.25 -7.38
C LEU A 218 9.64 -14.48 -5.88
N ALA A 219 8.55 -14.71 -5.14
CA ALA A 219 8.58 -14.74 -3.69
C ALA A 219 8.52 -16.17 -3.11
N ILE A 220 7.64 -17.04 -3.63
CA ILE A 220 7.36 -18.36 -3.03
C ILE A 220 8.61 -19.25 -2.91
N PRO A 221 9.52 -19.32 -3.91
CA PRO A 221 10.71 -20.17 -3.80
C PRO A 221 11.64 -19.83 -2.63
N PHE A 222 11.53 -18.61 -2.09
CA PHE A 222 12.42 -18.13 -1.03
C PHE A 222 11.74 -18.08 0.34
N ILE A 223 10.45 -18.39 0.44
CA ILE A 223 9.72 -18.41 1.72
C ILE A 223 10.27 -19.55 2.59
N LYS A 224 10.64 -19.23 3.83
CA LYS A 224 11.13 -20.20 4.82
C LYS A 224 10.39 -20.04 6.14
N GLY A 225 10.13 -21.16 6.79
CA GLY A 225 9.45 -21.23 8.09
C GLY A 225 8.05 -21.82 8.00
N SER A 226 7.78 -22.80 8.85
CA SER A 226 6.49 -23.46 8.98
C SER A 226 5.52 -22.61 9.82
N ARG A 227 5.07 -21.46 9.31
CA ARG A 227 3.87 -20.80 9.88
C ARG A 227 2.58 -21.58 9.58
N THR A 228 2.69 -22.64 8.79
CA THR A 228 1.63 -23.61 8.43
C THR A 228 1.51 -24.78 9.39
N HIS A 229 2.35 -24.89 10.44
CA HIS A 229 1.98 -25.75 11.55
C HIS A 229 0.82 -25.08 12.28
N LEU A 230 -0.41 -25.43 11.88
CA LEU A 230 -1.52 -25.46 12.83
C LEU A 230 -0.95 -26.13 14.08
N LEU A 231 -1.01 -25.45 15.22
CA LEU A 231 -0.71 -26.08 16.49
C LEU A 231 -1.54 -27.36 16.53
N ASN A 232 -0.87 -28.51 16.52
CA ASN A 232 -1.58 -29.75 16.80
C ASN A 232 -2.26 -29.54 18.15
N ILE A 233 -3.56 -29.81 18.23
CA ILE A 233 -4.33 -29.73 19.47
C ILE A 233 -3.82 -30.83 20.39
N ASN A 234 -2.69 -30.56 21.03
CA ASN A 234 -2.00 -31.42 21.99
C ASN A 234 -2.04 -30.73 23.35
N GLN A 235 -1.82 -31.49 24.42
CA GLN A 235 -1.86 -30.99 25.80
C GLN A 235 -0.94 -29.78 26.06
N GLY A 236 0.15 -29.62 25.28
CA GLY A 236 1.02 -28.44 25.33
C GLY A 236 0.39 -27.14 24.83
N ALA A 237 -0.55 -27.19 23.88
CA ALA A 237 -1.27 -26.01 23.39
C ALA A 237 -2.21 -25.42 24.45
N LEU A 238 -2.74 -26.27 25.35
CA LEU A 238 -3.54 -25.85 26.51
C LEU A 238 -2.67 -25.23 27.61
N GLN A 239 -1.41 -25.67 27.76
CA GLN A 239 -0.48 -25.08 28.74
C GLN A 239 0.00 -23.68 28.32
N GLU A 240 0.12 -23.40 27.02
CA GLU A 240 0.41 -22.06 26.49
C GLU A 240 -0.78 -21.10 26.68
N LEU A 241 -2.02 -21.60 26.60
CA LEU A 241 -3.24 -20.82 26.84
C LEU A 241 -3.55 -20.59 28.33
N GLY A 242 -3.05 -21.44 29.23
CA GLY A 242 -3.25 -21.35 30.67
C GLY A 242 -2.23 -20.48 31.43
N LYS A 243 -1.32 -19.81 30.72
CA LYS A 243 -0.33 -18.87 31.29
C LYS A 243 -0.69 -17.39 31.09
N VAL A 244 -1.96 -17.09 30.80
CA VAL A 244 -2.52 -15.73 30.83
C VAL A 244 -3.28 -15.52 32.13
#